data_AF-A0A1D2NJ42-F1
#
_entry.id   AF-A0A1D2NJ42-F1
#
_cell.length_a   1.000
_cell.length_b   1.000
_cell.length_c   1.000
_cell.angle_alpha   90.00
_cell.angle_beta   90.00
_cell.angle_gamma   90.00
#
_symmetry.space_group_name_H-M   'P 1'
#
loop_
_entity.id
_entity.type
_entity.pdbx_description
1 polymer ?
#
loop_
_entity_poly.entity_id
_entity_poly.type
_entity_poly.pdbx_seq_one_letter_code
_entity_poly.pdbx_strand_id
1 'polypeptide(L)' 'MGAAAPQMRGFLVSRFKRDMVISLVASICTVTAWRLFYVNPRKQRYADFYKTYDINADYERMKAAGVFQSVSPDE' A
#
# COMPACT_ATOMS: atom_id res chain seq x y z
N MET A 1 -27.75 23.05 -38.60
CA MET A 1 -26.44 22.36 -38.57
C MET A 1 -26.70 20.87 -38.56
N GLY A 2 -26.58 20.19 -39.71
CA GLY A 2 -26.79 18.74 -39.80
C GLY A 2 -25.66 17.98 -39.12
N ALA A 3 -25.98 16.96 -38.34
CA ALA A 3 -25.00 16.12 -37.67
C ALA A 3 -24.04 15.47 -38.69
N ALA A 4 -22.74 15.45 -38.38
CA ALA A 4 -21.75 14.78 -39.20
C ALA A 4 -22.05 13.28 -39.30
N ALA A 5 -21.79 12.68 -40.47
CA ALA A 5 -22.07 11.27 -40.71
C ALA A 5 -21.33 10.38 -39.69
N PRO A 6 -22.02 9.46 -38.99
CA PRO A 6 -21.40 8.63 -37.97
C PRO A 6 -20.50 7.55 -38.59
N GLN A 7 -19.51 7.09 -37.81
CA GLN A 7 -18.61 6.04 -38.26
C GLN A 7 -19.31 4.68 -38.28
N MET A 8 -19.55 4.12 -39.47
CA MET A 8 -20.30 2.85 -39.66
C MET A 8 -19.42 1.58 -39.74
N ARG A 9 -18.09 1.70 -39.72
CA ARG A 9 -17.16 0.56 -39.80
C ARG A 9 -16.02 0.68 -38.79
N GLY A 10 -15.56 -0.47 -38.27
CA GLY A 10 -14.42 -0.54 -37.35
C GLY A 10 -14.68 -0.03 -35.93
N PHE A 11 -15.95 0.11 -35.53
CA PHE A 11 -16.36 0.62 -34.21
C PHE A 11 -15.79 -0.19 -33.04
N LEU A 12 -15.70 -1.52 -33.19
CA LEU A 12 -15.12 -2.38 -32.17
C LEU A 12 -13.63 -2.08 -31.96
N VAL A 13 -12.87 -1.91 -33.04
CA VAL A 13 -11.42 -1.64 -32.98
C VAL A 13 -11.15 -0.27 -32.39
N SER A 14 -11.93 0.75 -32.76
CA SER A 14 -11.77 2.10 -32.19
C SER A 14 -12.08 2.14 -30.70
N ARG A 15 -13.13 1.45 -30.27
CA ARG A 15 -13.48 1.33 -28.84
C ARG A 15 -12.46 0.52 -28.05
N PHE A 16 -12.01 -0.61 -28.60
CA PHE A 16 -11.01 -1.45 -27.94
C PHE A 16 -9.69 -0.72 -27.69
N LYS A 17 -9.20 0.08 -28.66
CA LYS A 17 -8.00 0.91 -28.47
C LYS A 17 -8.16 1.91 -27.32
N ARG A 18 -9.32 2.56 -27.24
CA ARG A 18 -9.61 3.52 -26.16
C ARG A 18 -9.66 2.81 -24.80
N ASP A 19 -10.42 1.72 -24.72
CA ASP A 19 -10.64 1.00 -23.47
C ASP A 19 -9.32 0.34 -22.98
N MET A 20 -8.45 -0.11 -23.89
CA MET A 20 -7.09 -0.57 -23.57
C MET A 20 -6.26 0.53 -22.92
N VAL A 21 -6.21 1.73 -23.50
CA VAL A 21 -5.46 2.86 -22.93
C VAL A 21 -5.99 3.23 -21.55
N ILE A 22 -7.31 3.29 -21.39
CA ILE A 22 -7.95 3.58 -20.09
C ILE A 22 -7.56 2.51 -19.06
N SER A 23 -7.65 1.23 -19.42
CA SER A 23 -7.29 0.14 -18.50
C SER A 23 -5.83 0.19 -18.07
N LEU A 24 -4.92 0.52 -18.99
CA LEU A 24 -3.49 0.60 -18.70
C LEU A 24 -3.22 1.74 -17.71
N VAL A 25 -3.75 2.93 -17.99
CA VAL A 25 -3.60 4.10 -17.10
C VAL A 25 -4.21 3.80 -15.73
N ALA A 26 -5.42 3.26 -15.68
CA ALA A 26 -6.08 2.90 -14.43
C ALA A 26 -5.23 1.92 -13.61
N SER A 27 -4.70 0.87 -14.24
CA SER A 27 -3.87 -0.13 -13.55
C SER A 27 -2.61 0.48 -12.94
N ILE A 28 -1.91 1.35 -13.67
CA ILE A 28 -0.69 2.03 -13.20
C ILE A 28 -1.02 2.97 -12.05
N CYS A 29 -2.10 3.74 -12.17
CA CYS A 29 -2.56 4.63 -11.11
C CYS A 29 -2.87 3.87 -9.82
N THR A 30 -3.62 2.76 -9.91
CA THR A 30 -3.98 1.94 -8.74
C THR A 30 -2.75 1.36 -8.06
N VAL A 31 -1.80 0.78 -8.81
CA VAL A 31 -0.58 0.20 -8.24
C VAL A 31 0.30 1.28 -7.59
N THR A 32 0.41 2.44 -8.22
CA THR A 32 1.21 3.55 -7.69
C THR A 32 0.59 4.09 -6.40
N ALA A 33 -0.72 4.27 -6.38
CA ALA A 33 -1.45 4.67 -5.17
C ALA A 33 -1.22 3.66 -4.04
N TRP A 34 -1.38 2.36 -4.31
CA TRP A 34 -1.14 1.32 -3.31
C TRP A 34 0.29 1.34 -2.75
N ARG A 35 1.28 1.51 -3.62
CA ARG A 35 2.69 1.57 -3.19
C ARG A 35 2.96 2.77 -2.28
N LEU A 36 2.44 3.94 -2.65
CA LEU A 36 2.67 5.18 -1.91
C LEU A 36 1.90 5.23 -0.59
N PHE A 37 0.62 4.87 -0.60
CA PHE A 37 -0.24 5.03 0.58
C PHE A 37 -0.21 3.83 1.53
N TYR A 38 0.19 2.65 1.07
CA TYR A 38 0.19 1.45 1.92
C TYR A 38 1.59 0.90 2.15
N VAL A 39 2.32 0.58 1.08
CA VAL A 39 3.59 -0.15 1.20
C VAL A 39 4.68 0.71 1.84
N ASN A 40 4.87 1.94 1.34
CA ASN A 40 5.90 2.85 1.82
C ASN A 40 5.71 3.25 3.30
N PRO A 41 4.53 3.72 3.76
CA PRO A 41 4.35 4.09 5.15
C PRO A 41 4.47 2.90 6.09
N ARG A 42 4.05 1.69 5.67
CA ARG A 42 4.31 0.49 6.48
C ARG A 42 5.81 0.28 6.67
N LYS A 43 6.60 0.27 5.59
CA LYS A 43 8.06 0.10 5.67
C LYS A 43 8.71 1.19 6.53
N GLN A 44 8.28 2.44 6.36
CA GLN A 44 8.79 3.56 7.13
C GLN A 44 8.46 3.41 8.62
N ARG A 45 7.24 3.00 9.00
CA ARG A 45 6.88 2.77 10.41
C ARG A 45 7.74 1.69 11.08
N TYR A 46 8.06 0.61 10.37
CA TYR A 46 9.00 -0.39 10.90
C TYR A 46 10.40 0.20 11.05
N ALA A 47 10.89 0.93 10.06
CA ALA A 47 12.20 1.58 10.14
C ALA A 47 12.26 2.59 11.30
N ASP A 48 11.21 3.39 11.48
CA ASP A 48 11.13 4.40 12.54
C ASP A 48 11.05 3.78 13.93
N PHE A 49 10.34 2.64 14.07
CA PHE A 49 10.32 1.88 15.32
C PHE A 49 11.75 1.44 15.72
N TYR A 50 12.48 0.79 14.80
CA TYR A 50 13.82 0.28 15.11
C TYR A 50 14.91 1.36 15.26
N LYS A 51 14.67 2.61 14.81
CA LYS A 51 15.64 3.70 15.01
C LYS A 51 15.81 4.09 16.47
N THR A 52 14.75 4.02 17.26
CA THR A 52 14.74 4.46 18.67
C THR A 52 14.43 3.34 19.65
N TYR A 53 14.36 2.09 19.17
CA TYR A 53 13.99 0.95 19.98
C TYR A 53 15.18 0.49 20.84
N ASP A 54 15.03 0.62 22.15
CA ASP A 54 15.94 0.04 23.14
C ASP A 54 15.34 -1.27 23.66
N ILE A 55 16.03 -2.38 23.34
CA ILE A 55 15.61 -3.73 23.68
C ILE A 55 15.60 -3.94 25.20
N ASN A 56 16.57 -3.35 25.93
CA ASN A 56 16.69 -3.57 27.37
C ASN A 56 15.57 -2.84 28.12
N ALA A 57 15.24 -1.62 27.71
CA ALA A 57 14.14 -0.87 28.30
C ALA A 57 12.77 -1.55 28.08
N ASP A 58 12.54 -2.10 26.89
CA ASP A 58 11.28 -2.82 26.61
C ASP A 58 11.23 -4.17 27.34
N TYR A 59 12.38 -4.85 27.47
CA TYR A 59 12.50 -6.06 28.28
C TYR A 59 12.19 -5.82 29.76
N GLU A 60 12.76 -4.78 30.38
CA GLU A 60 12.48 -4.42 31.78
C GLU A 60 10.99 -4.07 31.97
N ARG A 61 10.38 -3.38 31.00
CA ARG A 61 8.93 -3.13 31.00
C ARG A 61 8.11 -4.42 30.93
N MET A 62 8.49 -5.37 30.08
CA MET A 62 7.80 -6.66 29.95
C MET A 62 8.02 -7.58 31.16
N LYS A 63 9.21 -7.53 31.76
CA LYS A 63 9.54 -8.23 33.00
C LYS A 63 8.69 -7.69 34.15
N ALA A 64 8.62 -6.38 34.33
CA ALA A 64 7.78 -5.75 35.35
C ALA A 64 6.29 -6.03 35.14
N ALA A 65 5.85 -6.22 33.88
CA ALA A 65 4.48 -6.62 33.56
C ALA A 65 4.21 -8.12 33.80
N GLY A 66 5.21 -8.91 34.21
CA GLY A 66 5.05 -10.34 34.54
C GLY A 66 4.71 -11.23 33.34
N VAL A 67 5.07 -10.81 32.12
CA VAL A 67 4.72 -11.55 30.89
C VAL A 67 5.63 -12.77 30.68
N PHE A 68 6.83 -12.75 31.25
CA PHE A 68 7.79 -13.83 31.10
C PHE A 68 7.54 -14.95 32.11
N GLN A 69 7.45 -16.19 31.62
CA GLN A 69 7.39 -17.38 32.48
C GLN A 69 8.77 -17.77 33.05
N SER A 70 9.84 -17.37 32.38
CA SER A 70 11.22 -17.70 32.77
C SER A 70 11.85 -16.69 33.72
N VAL A 71 11.22 -15.53 33.91
CA VAL A 71 11.78 -14.43 34.70
C VAL A 71 10.71 -13.87 35.60
N SER A 72 10.93 -13.96 36.92
CA SER A 72 10.03 -13.43 37.93
C SER A 72 10.00 -11.89 37.89
N PRO A 73 8.83 -11.24 38.03
CA PRO A 73 8.74 -9.79 38.16
C PRO A 73 9.36 -9.24 39.46
N ASP A 74 9.55 -10.09 40.48
CA ASP A 74 9.83 -9.70 41.86
C ASP A 74 11.10 -10.37 42.48
N GLU A 75 12.24 -10.36 41.77
CA GLU A 75 13.58 -10.46 42.39
C GLU A 75 14.42 -9.22 42.09
#